data_AF-A0A820HNG6-F1
#
_entry.id   AF-A0A820HNG6-F1
#
_cell.length_a   1.000
_cell.length_b   1.000
_cell.length_c   1.000
_cell.angle_alpha   90.00
_cell.angle_beta   90.00
_cell.angle_gamma   90.00
#
_symmetry.space_group_name_H-M   'P 1'
#
loop_
_entity.id
_entity.type
_entity.pdbx_description
1 polymer ?
#
loop_
_entity_poly.entity_id
_entity_poly.type
_entity_poly.pdbx_seq_one_letter_code
_entity_poly.pdbx_strand_id
1 'polypeptide(L)'
;MTSALLTKLALFAAILNIAYSVGIYEQCAGDGYGTFPCDAGLTCFRRNIWYSSCQTSCPKGVGWECETYVPPVVFAAGWDQCGGEG
;
A
#
# COMPACT_ATOMS: atom_id res chain seq x y z
N MET A 1 -26.88 -10.83 38.39
CA MET A 1 -25.51 -10.28 38.44
C MET A 1 -24.70 -10.54 37.15
N THR A 2 -25.34 -10.71 35.99
CA THR A 2 -24.69 -11.08 34.71
C THR A 2 -24.66 -9.96 33.67
N SER A 3 -25.51 -8.93 33.82
CA SER A 3 -25.69 -7.86 32.83
C SER A 3 -24.49 -6.89 32.73
N ALA A 4 -23.81 -6.61 33.86
CA ALA A 4 -22.64 -5.72 33.89
C ALA A 4 -21.38 -6.33 33.25
N LEU A 5 -21.31 -7.67 33.16
CA LEU A 5 -20.18 -8.37 32.54
C LEU A 5 -20.31 -8.36 31.00
N LEU A 6 -21.53 -8.57 30.49
CA LEU A 6 -21.82 -8.48 29.05
C LEU A 6 -21.57 -7.08 28.47
N THR A 7 -21.93 -6.02 29.21
CA THR A 7 -21.69 -4.64 28.78
C THR A 7 -20.20 -4.29 28.75
N LYS A 8 -19.42 -4.79 29.70
CA LYS A 8 -17.95 -4.59 29.72
C LYS A 8 -17.24 -5.32 28.60
N LEU A 9 -17.67 -6.54 28.23
CA LEU A 9 -17.11 -7.25 27.07
C LEU A 9 -17.44 -6.54 25.74
N ALA A 10 -18.67 -6.04 25.58
CA ALA A 10 -19.06 -5.30 24.38
C ALA A 10 -18.25 -4.00 24.22
N LEU A 11 -17.96 -3.29 25.31
CA LEU A 11 -17.11 -2.11 25.30
C LEU A 11 -15.67 -2.47 24.90
N PHE A 12 -15.12 -3.57 25.42
CA PHE A 12 -13.76 -4.03 25.09
C PHE A 12 -13.61 -4.42 23.61
N ALA A 13 -14.62 -5.07 23.02
CA ALA A 13 -14.63 -5.41 21.60
C ALA A 13 -14.73 -4.17 20.69
N ALA A 14 -15.38 -3.10 21.13
CA ALA A 14 -15.44 -1.83 20.40
C ALA A 14 -14.12 -1.04 20.44
N ILE A 15 -13.27 -1.27 21.44
CA ILE A 15 -12.04 -0.48 21.68
C ILE A 15 -10.84 -0.97 20.84
N LEU A 16 -10.86 -2.18 20.26
CA LEU A 16 -9.68 -2.79 19.62
C LEU A 16 -9.55 -2.55 18.10
N ASN A 17 -10.37 -1.70 17.49
CA ASN A 17 -10.24 -1.34 16.06
C ASN A 17 -9.19 -0.23 15.84
N ILE A 18 -7.94 -0.48 16.25
CA ILE A 18 -6.84 0.44 15.95
C ILE A 18 -6.29 0.09 14.57
N ALA A 19 -6.85 0.71 13.52
CA ALA A 19 -6.24 0.69 12.19
C ALA A 19 -5.01 1.59 12.21
N TYR A 20 -3.81 1.01 12.26
CA TYR A 20 -2.55 1.75 12.17
C TYR A 20 -2.27 2.09 10.71
N SER A 21 -2.23 3.39 10.41
CA SER A 21 -1.78 3.90 9.11
C SER A 21 -0.31 4.30 9.16
N VAL A 22 0.35 4.19 8.01
CA VAL A 22 1.74 4.59 7.80
C VAL A 22 1.84 5.94 7.09
N GLY A 23 2.82 6.74 7.52
CA GLY A 23 3.03 8.09 7.05
C GLY A 23 3.69 8.19 5.68
N ILE A 24 3.92 9.42 5.22
CA ILE A 24 4.59 9.67 3.95
C ILE A 24 6.03 9.11 3.97
N TYR A 25 6.42 8.44 2.89
CA TYR A 25 7.70 7.75 2.69
C TYR A 25 7.93 6.50 3.57
N GLU A 26 6.99 6.18 4.47
CA GLU A 26 7.03 4.95 5.25
C GLU A 26 6.70 3.72 4.38
N GLN A 27 7.17 2.55 4.81
CA GLN A 27 6.86 1.31 4.12
C GLN A 27 5.40 0.90 4.38
N CYS A 28 4.66 0.62 3.31
CA CYS A 28 3.26 0.20 3.39
C CYS A 28 3.03 -1.24 2.95
N ALA A 29 3.93 -1.81 2.15
CA ALA A 29 3.85 -3.22 1.79
C ALA A 29 5.23 -3.82 1.48
N GLY A 30 5.29 -5.15 1.48
CA GLY A 30 6.46 -5.92 1.07
C GLY A 30 6.38 -7.38 1.49
N ASP A 31 7.01 -8.27 0.71
CA ASP A 31 7.17 -9.67 1.10
C ASP A 31 7.95 -9.76 2.42
N GLY A 32 7.36 -10.41 3.41
CA GLY A 32 7.87 -10.47 4.79
C GLY A 32 7.60 -9.23 5.68
N TYR A 33 7.06 -8.14 5.13
CA TYR A 33 6.70 -6.92 5.91
C TYR A 33 5.22 -6.88 6.29
N GLY A 34 4.35 -7.42 5.43
CA GLY A 34 2.89 -7.29 5.57
C GLY A 34 2.34 -6.07 4.81
N THR A 35 1.05 -5.78 4.97
CA THR A 35 0.37 -4.69 4.27
C THR A 35 -0.30 -3.76 5.28
N PHE A 36 0.00 -2.47 5.17
CA PHE A 36 -0.50 -1.41 6.04
C PHE A 36 -1.12 -0.28 5.21
N PRO A 37 -2.27 0.27 5.65
CA PRO A 37 -2.88 1.40 4.96
C PRO A 37 -2.02 2.67 5.12
N CYS A 38 -2.04 3.55 4.13
CA CYS A 38 -1.41 4.86 4.23
C CYS A 38 -2.32 5.88 4.93
N ASP A 39 -1.72 6.94 5.48
CA ASP A 39 -2.49 8.12 5.94
C ASP A 39 -3.36 8.70 4.81
N ALA A 40 -4.42 9.42 5.20
CA ALA A 40 -5.36 10.02 4.26
C ALA A 40 -4.65 10.91 3.24
N GLY A 41 -4.96 10.72 1.96
CA GLY A 41 -4.36 11.47 0.85
C GLY A 41 -3.03 10.91 0.33
N LEU A 42 -2.56 9.78 0.87
CA LEU A 42 -1.38 9.06 0.38
C LEU A 42 -1.78 7.77 -0.36
N THR A 43 -0.93 7.36 -1.29
CA THR A 43 -1.08 6.11 -2.04
C THR A 43 0.15 5.24 -1.84
N CYS A 44 -0.07 3.94 -1.60
CA CYS A 44 1.00 2.95 -1.48
C CYS A 44 1.52 2.59 -2.87
N PHE A 45 2.68 3.12 -3.25
CA PHE A 45 3.33 2.80 -4.52
C PHE A 45 4.33 1.66 -4.32
N ARG A 46 4.44 0.75 -5.31
CA ARG A 46 5.37 -0.38 -5.25
C ARG A 46 6.69 -0.06 -5.93
N ARG A 47 7.80 -0.35 -5.25
CA ARG A 47 9.15 -0.24 -5.83
C ARG A 47 9.65 -1.60 -6.30
N ASN A 48 9.45 -2.63 -5.49
CA ASN A 48 9.82 -4.00 -5.80
C ASN A 48 8.99 -4.97 -4.94
N ILE A 49 9.30 -6.26 -4.99
CA ILE A 49 8.53 -7.28 -4.27
C ILE A 49 8.63 -7.16 -2.74
N TRP A 50 9.71 -6.59 -2.22
CA TRP A 50 9.98 -6.47 -0.79
C TRP A 50 9.64 -5.10 -0.22
N TYR A 51 9.36 -4.11 -1.07
CA TYR A 51 9.21 -2.72 -0.64
C TYR A 51 8.21 -1.92 -1.48
N SER A 52 7.24 -1.35 -0.78
CA SER A 52 6.28 -0.35 -1.24
C SER A 52 6.18 0.77 -0.21
N SER A 53 5.94 2.01 -0.64
CA SER A 53 5.88 3.16 0.24
C SER A 53 4.72 4.11 -0.05
N CYS A 54 4.21 4.75 1.00
CA CYS A 54 3.16 5.75 0.92
C CYS A 54 3.69 7.08 0.40
N GLN A 55 3.15 7.57 -0.71
CA GLN A 55 3.54 8.86 -1.28
C GLN A 55 2.34 9.61 -1.80
N THR A 56 2.50 10.92 -1.97
CA THR A 56 1.49 11.81 -2.57
C THR A 56 1.38 11.60 -4.08
N SER A 57 2.47 11.16 -4.71
CA SER A 57 2.54 10.85 -6.13
C SER A 57 3.60 9.79 -6.39
N CYS A 58 3.46 9.08 -7.50
CA CYS A 58 4.44 8.09 -7.93
C CYS A 58 5.77 8.76 -8.27
N PRO A 59 6.90 8.40 -7.63
CA PRO A 59 8.20 8.96 -7.99
C PRO A 59 8.62 8.52 -9.38
N LYS A 60 9.00 9.51 -10.20
CA LYS A 60 9.38 9.32 -11.59
C LYS A 60 10.91 9.20 -11.74
N GLY A 61 11.37 8.39 -12.68
CA GLY A 61 12.78 8.23 -13.05
C GLY A 61 13.66 7.49 -12.04
N VAL A 62 13.06 6.87 -11.02
CA VAL A 62 13.79 6.18 -9.92
C VAL A 62 13.39 4.72 -9.73
N GLY A 63 12.71 4.13 -10.72
CA GLY A 63 12.44 2.69 -10.79
C GLY A 63 11.28 2.20 -9.92
N TRP A 64 10.18 2.95 -9.86
CA TRP A 64 8.93 2.47 -9.24
C TRP A 64 8.01 1.85 -10.27
N GLU A 65 7.26 0.82 -9.88
CA GLU A 65 6.37 0.07 -10.78
C GLU A 65 5.16 0.91 -11.23
N CYS A 66 4.84 1.99 -10.51
CA CYS A 66 3.78 2.94 -10.87
C CYS A 66 4.18 3.91 -12.00
N GLU A 67 5.41 3.84 -12.46
CA GLU A 67 5.84 4.49 -13.67
C GLU A 67 5.55 3.56 -14.84
N THR A 68 4.34 3.70 -15.38
CA THR A 68 3.94 3.04 -16.61
C THR A 68 5.01 3.27 -17.68
N TYR A 69 5.79 2.22 -17.96
CA TYR A 69 6.72 2.04 -19.07
C TYR A 69 7.67 3.22 -19.35
N VAL A 70 8.85 3.22 -18.71
CA VAL A 70 10.02 3.89 -19.29
C VAL A 70 10.48 2.99 -20.44
N PRO A 71 10.35 3.38 -21.73
CA PRO A 71 11.02 2.63 -22.78
C PRO A 71 12.52 2.64 -22.47
N PRO A 72 13.18 1.48 -22.42
CA PRO A 72 14.60 1.46 -22.16
C PRO A 72 15.31 2.13 -23.34
N VAL A 73 16.26 3.00 -23.03
CA VAL A 73 17.42 3.19 -23.92
C VAL A 73 18.20 1.87 -23.96
N VAL A 74 17.66 0.83 -24.61
CA VAL A 74 18.39 -0.28 -25.23
C VAL A 74 17.40 -1.20 -25.97
N PHE A 75 17.59 -1.26 -27.29
CA PHE A 75 17.27 -2.34 -28.21
C PHE A 75 15.86 -2.97 -28.18
N ALA A 76 15.16 -2.77 -29.30
CA ALA A 76 13.99 -3.51 -29.72
C ALA A 76 14.15 -5.04 -29.54
N ALA A 77 13.29 -5.65 -28.73
CA ALA A 77 12.99 -7.07 -28.81
C ALA A 77 11.57 -7.34 -28.28
N GLY A 78 10.61 -7.34 -29.21
CA GLY A 78 9.42 -8.21 -29.16
C GLY A 78 8.25 -7.82 -28.25
N TRP A 79 7.30 -7.07 -28.83
CA TRP A 79 5.84 -7.08 -28.58
C TRP A 79 5.29 -6.54 -27.26
N ASP A 80 4.67 -5.36 -27.39
CA ASP A 80 3.84 -4.62 -26.46
C ASP A 80 2.74 -5.43 -25.75
N GLN A 81 2.33 -4.95 -24.56
CA GLN A 81 0.96 -5.05 -24.02
C GLN A 81 0.74 -3.92 -22.99
N CYS A 82 -0.06 -2.91 -23.33
CA CYS A 82 -0.75 -2.07 -22.35
C CYS A 82 -2.25 -2.39 -22.44
N GLY A 83 -2.77 -2.97 -21.36
CA GLY A 83 -4.17 -3.36 -21.22
C GLY A 83 -5.08 -2.13 -21.34
N GLY A 84 -5.94 -2.19 -22.36
CA GLY A 84 -7.06 -1.29 -22.54
C GLY A 84 -8.19 -1.54 -21.53
N GLU A 85 -9.13 -0.61 -21.57
CA GLU A 85 -10.25 -0.34 -20.67
C GLU A 85 -11.19 -1.52 -20.39
N GLY A 86 -11.70 -1.57 -19.16
CA GLY A 86 -12.79 -2.45 -18.71
C GLY A 86 -13.31 -2.01 -17.35
#